data_AF-A0A6P5ZF02-F1
#
_entry.id   AF-A0A6P5ZF02-F1
#
_cell.length_a   1.000
_cell.length_b   1.000
_cell.length_c   1.000
_cell.angle_alpha   90.00
_cell.angle_beta   90.00
_cell.angle_gamma   90.00
#
_symmetry.space_group_name_H-M   'P 1'
#
loop_
_entity.id
_entity.type
_entity.pdbx_description
1 polymer ?
#
loop_
_entity_poly.entity_id
_entity_poly.type
_entity_poly.pdbx_seq_one_letter_code
_entity_poly.pdbx_strand_id
1 'polypeptide(L)'
;MPAVLEEFDPIIGEPKIEWAGSCSGSGHSSGFLFCVHSPDSSHLRIYVSDFRDITWESRDSAGIGGSLSHFIHYLVASIKSEDVKLLLEALPNSIDTKSAKLVAQKSKGMPRISFSLTKLTGSAASDAMANLSLELFKAYKGLQYLFMQEQERRLQLTEVIAAERENNESIQSQLELNSNRHKLQKTMNSLDKADASASVVTNGQNSPDKKAVRHPGPTKVAKRFIPAHHRAKIRGVVLQDSENDKNS
;
A
#
# COMPACT_ATOMS: atom_id res chain seq x y z
N MET A 1 -19.92 28.19 -14.80
CA MET A 1 -19.94 26.81 -14.27
C MET A 1 -18.52 26.51 -13.83
N PRO A 2 -18.26 26.07 -12.58
CA PRO A 2 -16.90 25.79 -12.16
C PRO A 2 -16.34 24.65 -13.00
N ALA A 3 -15.09 24.80 -13.43
CA ALA A 3 -14.39 23.93 -14.37
C ALA A 3 -13.90 22.64 -13.69
N VAL A 4 -14.82 21.89 -13.08
CA VAL A 4 -14.52 20.70 -12.26
C VAL A 4 -13.73 19.62 -13.04
N LEU A 5 -13.83 19.64 -14.37
CA LEU A 5 -13.16 18.68 -15.24
C LEU A 5 -11.92 19.23 -15.97
N GLU A 6 -11.58 20.51 -15.81
CA GLU A 6 -10.42 21.13 -16.47
C GLU A 6 -9.08 20.59 -15.94
N GLU A 7 -9.06 20.09 -14.70
CA GLU A 7 -7.90 19.42 -14.07
C GLU A 7 -8.06 17.89 -14.02
N PHE A 8 -8.93 17.30 -14.85
CA PHE A 8 -9.15 15.85 -14.81
C PHE A 8 -7.99 15.09 -15.47
N ASP A 9 -7.16 14.45 -14.64
CA ASP A 9 -6.13 13.52 -15.13
C ASP A 9 -6.76 12.26 -15.73
N PRO A 10 -6.34 11.85 -16.95
CA PRO A 10 -6.78 10.61 -17.56
C PRO A 10 -6.54 9.40 -16.66
N ILE A 11 -7.56 8.55 -16.51
CA ILE A 11 -7.50 7.32 -15.72
C ILE A 11 -7.51 6.15 -16.68
N ILE A 12 -6.45 5.36 -16.63
CA ILE A 12 -6.26 4.18 -17.47
C ILE A 12 -6.22 2.95 -16.58
N GLY A 13 -6.88 1.89 -17.00
CA GLY A 13 -6.88 0.63 -16.26
C GLY A 13 -7.37 -0.55 -17.07
N GLU A 14 -7.25 -1.73 -16.47
CA GLU A 14 -7.73 -2.99 -17.00
C GLU A 14 -9.01 -3.40 -16.25
N PRO A 15 -10.17 -3.56 -16.93
CA PRO A 15 -11.39 -3.99 -16.30
C PRO A 15 -11.46 -5.53 -16.24
N LYS A 16 -12.11 -6.06 -15.20
CA LYS A 16 -12.46 -7.49 -15.13
C LYS A 16 -13.61 -7.80 -16.08
N ILE A 17 -13.43 -8.78 -16.96
CA ILE A 17 -14.43 -9.12 -17.97
C ILE A 17 -15.48 -10.06 -17.36
N GLU A 18 -16.75 -9.72 -17.49
CA GLU A 18 -17.86 -10.62 -17.15
C GLU A 18 -18.83 -10.71 -18.34
N TRP A 19 -19.19 -11.94 -18.70
CA TRP A 19 -20.11 -12.21 -19.80
C TRP A 19 -21.52 -12.44 -19.27
N ALA A 20 -22.49 -11.71 -19.81
CA ALA A 20 -23.89 -11.95 -19.56
C ALA A 20 -24.41 -13.01 -20.55
N GLY A 21 -24.62 -14.23 -20.05
CA GLY A 21 -25.20 -15.36 -20.81
C GLY A 21 -24.32 -16.61 -20.82
N SER A 22 -24.89 -17.72 -21.30
CA SER A 22 -24.21 -19.02 -21.42
C SER A 22 -23.24 -19.06 -22.60
N CYS A 23 -22.29 -18.13 -22.67
CA CYS A 23 -21.19 -18.22 -23.62
C CYS A 23 -20.05 -19.01 -22.98
N SER A 24 -20.09 -20.33 -23.15
CA SER A 24 -18.96 -21.23 -22.90
C SER A 24 -17.91 -21.09 -24.01
N GLY A 25 -17.40 -19.87 -24.20
CA GLY A 25 -16.37 -19.54 -25.19
C GLY A 25 -15.00 -19.50 -24.54
N SER A 26 -14.38 -20.68 -24.37
CA SER A 26 -12.95 -20.79 -24.09
C SER A 26 -12.16 -20.20 -25.27
N GLY A 27 -11.67 -18.97 -25.16
CA GLY A 27 -10.80 -18.42 -26.22
C GLY A 27 -10.54 -16.91 -26.19
N HIS A 28 -11.37 -16.10 -25.53
CA HIS A 28 -11.21 -14.65 -25.58
C HIS A 28 -10.46 -14.12 -24.36
N SER A 29 -9.18 -14.50 -24.22
CA SER A 29 -8.23 -13.84 -23.31
C SER A 29 -7.78 -12.48 -23.87
N SER A 30 -8.72 -11.70 -24.39
CA SER A 30 -8.42 -10.33 -24.83
C SER A 30 -8.50 -9.46 -23.60
N GLY A 31 -7.35 -9.05 -23.07
CA GLY A 31 -7.30 -7.99 -22.07
C GLY A 31 -7.89 -6.72 -22.67
N PHE A 32 -8.87 -6.14 -22.00
CA PHE A 32 -9.39 -4.82 -22.38
C PHE A 32 -8.65 -3.75 -21.61
N LEU A 33 -8.48 -2.59 -22.21
CA LEU A 33 -8.06 -1.38 -21.50
C LEU A 33 -9.16 -0.36 -21.60
N PHE A 34 -9.43 0.31 -20.49
CA PHE A 34 -10.27 1.49 -20.47
C PHE A 34 -9.43 2.74 -20.27
N CYS A 35 -9.88 3.84 -20.85
CA CYS A 35 -9.38 5.18 -20.57
C CYS A 35 -10.58 6.08 -20.31
N VAL A 36 -10.59 6.72 -19.14
CA VAL A 36 -11.53 7.79 -18.81
C VAL A 36 -10.77 9.09 -18.84
N HIS A 37 -11.21 10.03 -19.66
CA HIS A 37 -10.58 11.34 -19.78
C HIS A 37 -11.61 12.42 -20.05
N SER A 38 -11.22 13.67 -19.85
CA SER A 38 -12.08 14.83 -20.13
C SER A 38 -11.55 15.58 -21.35
N PRO A 39 -12.21 15.50 -22.53
CA PRO A 39 -11.82 16.32 -23.68
C PRO A 39 -12.10 17.82 -23.47
N ASP A 40 -13.07 18.17 -22.61
CA ASP A 40 -13.43 19.54 -22.27
C ASP A 40 -13.87 19.63 -20.79
N SER A 41 -14.20 20.83 -20.32
CA SER A 41 -14.57 21.08 -18.91
C SER A 41 -15.97 20.58 -18.52
N SER A 42 -16.71 19.95 -19.44
CA SER A 42 -18.12 19.61 -19.27
C SER A 42 -18.48 18.15 -19.61
N HIS A 43 -17.59 17.43 -20.28
CA HIS A 43 -17.85 16.10 -20.81
C HIS A 43 -16.77 15.13 -20.37
N LEU A 44 -17.20 14.00 -19.83
CA LEU A 44 -16.34 12.85 -19.65
C LEU A 44 -16.50 11.91 -20.82
N ARG A 45 -15.38 11.38 -21.27
CA ARG A 45 -15.33 10.37 -22.31
C ARG A 45 -14.66 9.12 -21.80
N ILE A 46 -15.26 7.99 -22.14
CA ILE A 46 -14.76 6.68 -21.76
C ILE A 46 -14.53 5.90 -23.04
N TYR A 47 -13.30 5.44 -23.22
CA TYR A 47 -12.93 4.49 -24.25
C TYR A 47 -12.63 3.14 -23.63
N VAL A 48 -13.08 2.07 -24.27
CA VAL A 48 -12.72 0.70 -23.90
C VAL A 48 -12.31 -0.05 -25.16
N SER A 49 -11.10 -0.57 -25.21
CA SER A 49 -10.59 -1.24 -26.41
C SER A 49 -9.76 -2.47 -26.06
N ASP A 50 -9.79 -3.46 -26.94
CA ASP A 50 -8.85 -4.58 -26.95
C ASP A 50 -7.67 -4.38 -27.91
N PHE A 51 -7.60 -3.21 -28.55
CA PHE A 51 -6.60 -2.82 -29.56
C PHE A 51 -6.51 -3.74 -30.78
N ARG A 52 -7.53 -4.56 -31.00
CA ARG A 52 -7.61 -5.46 -32.16
C ARG A 52 -8.77 -5.04 -33.03
N ASP A 53 -9.96 -5.42 -32.60
CA ASP A 53 -11.17 -5.36 -33.41
C ASP A 53 -12.33 -4.70 -32.66
N ILE A 54 -12.19 -4.54 -31.34
CA ILE A 54 -13.28 -4.12 -30.46
C ILE A 54 -12.88 -2.82 -29.77
N THR A 55 -13.59 -1.75 -30.12
CA THR A 55 -13.48 -0.46 -29.45
C THR A 55 -14.87 0.09 -29.15
N TRP A 56 -15.04 0.59 -27.94
CA TRP A 56 -16.28 1.18 -27.45
C TRP A 56 -16.05 2.59 -26.94
N GLU A 57 -17.09 3.43 -27.03
CA GLU A 57 -17.11 4.78 -26.48
C GLU A 57 -18.37 5.01 -25.63
N SER A 58 -18.21 5.76 -24.56
CA SER A 58 -19.33 6.39 -23.86
C SER A 58 -19.11 7.89 -23.77
N ARG A 59 -20.19 8.62 -24.03
CA ARG A 59 -20.28 10.08 -23.93
C ARG A 59 -21.36 10.39 -22.91
N ASP A 60 -20.97 10.40 -21.65
CA ASP A 60 -21.91 10.80 -20.61
C ASP A 60 -21.84 12.31 -20.44
N SER A 61 -22.93 12.97 -20.81
CA SER A 61 -23.27 14.28 -20.25
C SER A 61 -23.85 14.02 -18.87
N ALA A 62 -23.04 14.25 -17.83
CA ALA A 62 -23.47 14.05 -16.45
C ALA A 62 -24.56 15.08 -16.08
N GLY A 63 -25.81 14.80 -16.44
CA GLY A 63 -27.00 15.49 -15.96
C GLY A 63 -27.34 15.04 -14.54
N ILE A 64 -26.48 15.32 -13.58
CA ILE A 64 -26.65 14.89 -12.19
C ILE A 64 -27.14 16.07 -11.37
N GLY A 65 -28.36 15.96 -10.83
CA GLY A 65 -28.99 16.93 -9.94
C GLY A 65 -28.35 16.94 -8.54
N GLY A 66 -27.16 17.51 -8.43
CA GLY A 66 -26.40 17.63 -7.19
C GLY A 66 -25.09 18.40 -7.37
N SER A 67 -24.25 18.45 -6.32
CA SER A 67 -22.91 19.02 -6.42
C SER A 67 -22.04 18.12 -7.31
N LEU A 68 -21.81 18.54 -8.56
CA LEU A 68 -21.03 17.82 -9.57
C LEU A 68 -19.65 17.39 -9.05
N SER A 69 -18.98 18.21 -8.23
CA SER A 69 -17.66 17.91 -7.69
C SER A 69 -17.63 16.65 -6.80
N HIS A 70 -18.60 16.49 -5.89
CA HIS A 70 -18.67 15.31 -5.02
C HIS A 70 -18.89 14.03 -5.83
N PHE A 71 -19.72 14.10 -6.87
CA PHE A 71 -19.91 12.98 -7.79
C PHE A 71 -18.62 12.65 -8.55
N ILE A 72 -17.90 13.65 -9.07
CA ILE A 72 -16.63 13.43 -9.78
C ILE A 72 -15.58 12.78 -8.85
N HIS A 73 -15.46 13.23 -7.60
CA HIS A 73 -14.57 12.56 -6.64
C HIS A 73 -14.96 11.10 -6.40
N TYR A 74 -16.26 10.82 -6.23
CA TYR A 74 -16.74 9.45 -6.07
C TYR A 74 -16.51 8.60 -7.32
N LEU A 75 -16.70 9.18 -8.50
CA LEU A 75 -16.46 8.56 -9.79
C LEU A 75 -14.99 8.18 -9.97
N VAL A 76 -14.09 9.13 -9.75
CA VAL A 76 -12.64 8.91 -9.80
C VAL A 76 -12.23 7.80 -8.83
N ALA A 77 -12.73 7.84 -7.60
CA ALA A 77 -12.45 6.80 -6.60
C ALA A 77 -13.02 5.42 -6.98
N SER A 78 -14.16 5.39 -7.68
CA SER A 78 -14.77 4.15 -8.17
C SER A 78 -13.98 3.56 -9.34
N ILE A 79 -13.55 4.38 -10.29
CA ILE A 79 -12.76 3.93 -11.46
C ILE A 79 -11.35 3.52 -11.05
N LYS A 80 -10.73 4.20 -10.08
CA LYS A 80 -9.39 3.83 -9.55
C LYS A 80 -9.43 2.63 -8.60
N SER A 81 -10.60 2.06 -8.32
CA SER A 81 -10.73 0.87 -7.48
C SER A 81 -10.40 -0.40 -8.27
N GLU A 82 -10.12 -1.50 -7.56
CA GLU A 82 -9.89 -2.81 -8.17
C GLU A 82 -11.20 -3.51 -8.64
N ASP A 83 -12.36 -2.89 -8.43
CA ASP A 83 -13.68 -3.43 -8.75
C ASP A 83 -14.32 -2.70 -9.94
N VAL A 84 -13.55 -2.59 -11.03
CA VAL A 84 -14.03 -2.17 -12.35
C VAL A 84 -14.24 -3.39 -13.22
N LYS A 85 -15.42 -3.48 -13.81
CA LYS A 85 -15.89 -4.62 -14.60
C LYS A 85 -16.40 -4.18 -15.95
N LEU A 86 -16.08 -4.95 -16.97
CA LEU A 86 -16.66 -4.82 -18.31
C LEU A 86 -17.68 -5.93 -18.49
N LEU A 87 -18.96 -5.55 -18.48
CA LEU A 87 -20.07 -6.46 -18.75
C LEU A 87 -20.32 -6.51 -20.25
N LEU A 88 -20.15 -7.68 -20.85
CA LEU A 88 -20.39 -7.91 -22.27
C LEU A 88 -21.62 -8.79 -22.44
N GLU A 89 -22.60 -8.32 -23.23
CA GLU A 89 -23.77 -9.09 -23.63
C GLU A 89 -23.52 -9.63 -25.04
N ALA A 90 -23.40 -10.95 -25.17
CA ALA A 90 -23.25 -11.60 -26.48
C ALA A 90 -24.61 -11.71 -27.19
N LEU A 91 -24.61 -11.58 -28.51
CA LEU A 91 -25.81 -11.88 -29.30
C LEU A 91 -25.97 -13.40 -29.41
N PRO A 92 -27.19 -13.98 -29.30
CA PRO A 92 -27.38 -15.41 -29.44
C PRO A 92 -26.85 -15.90 -30.78
N ASN A 93 -25.99 -16.93 -30.76
CA ASN A 93 -25.39 -17.57 -31.95
C ASN A 93 -24.42 -16.69 -32.76
N SER A 94 -23.87 -15.62 -32.17
CA SER A 94 -22.83 -14.80 -32.79
C SER A 94 -21.64 -14.60 -31.85
N ILE A 95 -20.46 -14.39 -32.43
CA ILE A 95 -19.27 -13.90 -31.71
C ILE A 95 -19.43 -12.40 -31.37
N ASP A 96 -20.39 -11.73 -32.02
CA ASP A 96 -20.60 -10.31 -31.83
C ASP A 96 -21.30 -9.98 -30.51
N THR A 97 -20.92 -8.84 -29.96
CA THR A 97 -21.40 -8.29 -28.70
C THR A 97 -22.52 -7.31 -29.01
N LYS A 98 -23.70 -7.58 -28.42
CA LYS A 98 -24.91 -6.76 -28.58
C LYS A 98 -24.82 -5.47 -27.77
N SER A 99 -24.28 -5.54 -26.56
CA SER A 99 -24.14 -4.39 -25.67
C SER A 99 -22.93 -4.56 -24.76
N ALA A 100 -22.36 -3.43 -24.32
CA ALA A 100 -21.26 -3.41 -23.37
C ALA A 100 -21.51 -2.34 -22.31
N LYS A 101 -21.18 -2.65 -21.05
CA LYS A 101 -21.28 -1.71 -19.94
C LYS A 101 -20.03 -1.75 -19.08
N LEU A 102 -19.49 -0.58 -18.78
CA LEU A 102 -18.42 -0.45 -17.80
C LEU A 102 -19.05 -0.18 -16.42
N VAL A 103 -18.80 -1.04 -15.45
CA VAL A 103 -19.34 -0.92 -14.10
C VAL A 103 -18.20 -0.74 -13.11
N ALA A 104 -18.25 0.31 -12.30
CA ALA A 104 -17.24 0.63 -11.30
C ALA A 104 -17.88 0.73 -9.91
N GLN A 105 -17.16 0.24 -8.89
CA GLN A 105 -17.61 0.29 -7.51
C GLN A 105 -16.45 0.63 -6.57
N LYS A 106 -16.53 1.78 -5.89
CA LYS A 106 -15.48 2.23 -4.96
C LYS A 106 -15.10 1.19 -3.89
N SER A 107 -16.10 0.51 -3.31
CA SER A 107 -15.90 -0.59 -2.35
C SER A 107 -17.18 -1.40 -2.16
N LYS A 108 -17.07 -2.62 -1.63
CA LYS A 108 -18.23 -3.47 -1.35
C LYS A 108 -19.25 -2.73 -0.47
N GLY A 109 -20.51 -2.75 -0.88
CA GLY A 109 -21.62 -2.07 -0.21
C GLY A 109 -21.87 -0.62 -0.65
N MET A 110 -20.97 -0.02 -1.44
CA MET A 110 -21.17 1.31 -2.01
C MET A 110 -21.97 1.27 -3.33
N PRO A 111 -22.65 2.36 -3.74
CA PRO A 111 -23.37 2.43 -5.00
C PRO A 111 -22.49 2.13 -6.22
N ARG A 112 -23.02 1.37 -7.19
CA ARG A 112 -22.32 1.09 -8.45
C ARG A 112 -22.58 2.20 -9.45
N ILE A 113 -21.56 2.57 -10.21
CA ILE A 113 -21.68 3.47 -11.36
C ILE A 113 -21.59 2.59 -12.62
N SER A 114 -22.49 2.79 -13.56
CA SER A 114 -22.52 2.02 -14.81
C SER A 114 -22.58 2.95 -16.01
N PHE A 115 -21.67 2.75 -16.96
CA PHE A 115 -21.60 3.47 -18.22
C PHE A 115 -22.04 2.54 -19.34
N SER A 116 -23.06 2.94 -20.09
CA SER A 116 -23.43 2.22 -21.31
C SER A 116 -22.46 2.62 -22.41
N LEU A 117 -21.91 1.62 -23.10
CA LEU A 117 -20.90 1.81 -24.12
C LEU A 117 -21.51 1.56 -25.51
N THR A 118 -21.09 2.35 -26.49
CA THR A 118 -21.50 2.24 -27.89
C THR A 118 -20.33 1.70 -28.70
N LYS A 119 -20.58 0.67 -29.53
CA LYS A 119 -19.54 0.06 -30.36
C LYS A 119 -19.12 1.05 -31.43
N LEU A 120 -17.82 1.28 -31.56
CA LEU A 120 -17.24 2.09 -32.63
C LEU A 120 -16.82 1.19 -33.79
N THR A 121 -16.94 1.71 -35.01
CA THR A 121 -16.53 1.03 -36.24
C THR A 121 -15.81 2.01 -37.18
N GLY A 122 -15.01 1.47 -38.11
CA GLY A 122 -14.31 2.27 -39.11
C GLY A 122 -13.34 3.29 -38.50
N SER A 123 -13.30 4.50 -39.07
CA SER A 123 -12.38 5.56 -38.65
C SER A 123 -12.60 6.01 -37.19
N ALA A 124 -13.84 5.98 -36.70
CA ALA A 124 -14.12 6.35 -35.32
C ALA A 124 -13.43 5.42 -34.32
N ALA A 125 -13.37 4.11 -34.63
CA ALA A 125 -12.65 3.14 -33.81
C ALA A 125 -11.13 3.37 -33.85
N SER A 126 -10.56 3.62 -35.04
CA SER A 126 -9.13 3.92 -35.15
C SER A 126 -8.73 5.20 -34.43
N ASP A 127 -9.56 6.25 -34.51
CA ASP A 127 -9.31 7.52 -33.84
C ASP A 127 -9.38 7.36 -32.31
N ALA A 128 -10.37 6.60 -31.81
CA ALA A 128 -10.48 6.28 -30.39
C ALA A 128 -9.26 5.48 -29.89
N MET A 129 -8.79 4.50 -30.66
CA MET A 129 -7.58 3.74 -30.32
C MET A 129 -6.32 4.63 -30.34
N ALA A 130 -6.19 5.52 -31.32
CA ALA A 130 -5.08 6.46 -31.39
C ALA A 130 -5.06 7.39 -30.17
N ASN A 131 -6.22 7.93 -29.78
CA ASN A 131 -6.36 8.75 -28.57
C ASN A 131 -6.01 7.97 -27.30
N LEU A 132 -6.53 6.75 -27.15
CA LEU A 132 -6.24 5.91 -26.00
C LEU A 132 -4.74 5.54 -25.94
N SER A 133 -4.12 5.26 -27.10
CA SER A 133 -2.68 5.01 -27.22
C SER A 133 -1.84 6.21 -26.78
N LEU A 134 -2.25 7.41 -27.20
CA LEU A 134 -1.57 8.66 -26.84
C LEU A 134 -1.65 8.92 -25.34
N GLU A 135 -2.82 8.74 -24.73
CA GLU A 135 -2.98 8.91 -23.28
C GLU A 135 -2.19 7.86 -22.49
N LEU A 136 -2.15 6.61 -22.96
CA LEU A 136 -1.32 5.56 -22.35
C LEU A 136 0.18 5.93 -22.40
N PHE A 137 0.65 6.45 -23.53
CA PHE A 137 2.03 6.88 -23.66
C PHE A 137 2.37 8.06 -22.73
N LYS A 138 1.50 9.06 -22.63
CA LYS A 138 1.67 10.19 -21.69
C LYS A 138 1.73 9.70 -20.24
N ALA A 139 0.80 8.82 -19.85
CA ALA A 139 0.77 8.24 -18.51
C ALA A 139 2.07 7.45 -18.21
N TYR A 140 2.55 6.65 -19.17
CA TYR A 140 3.82 5.94 -19.05
C TYR A 140 5.02 6.88 -18.88
N LYS A 141 5.09 7.97 -19.66
CA LYS A 141 6.14 8.98 -19.52
C LYS A 141 6.12 9.65 -18.14
N GLY A 142 4.93 9.94 -17.62
CA GLY A 142 4.75 10.46 -16.26
C GLY A 142 5.24 9.47 -15.20
N LEU A 143 4.85 8.20 -15.32
CA LEU A 143 5.29 7.14 -14.41
C LEU A 143 6.81 6.94 -14.45
N GLN A 144 7.42 6.96 -15.64
CA GLN A 144 8.87 6.84 -15.82
C GLN A 144 9.60 7.97 -15.08
N TYR A 145 9.10 9.19 -15.18
CA TYR A 145 9.67 10.36 -14.50
C TYR A 145 9.58 10.23 -12.97
N LEU A 146 8.41 9.89 -12.44
CA LEU A 146 8.22 9.67 -11.00
C LEU A 146 9.09 8.54 -10.46
N PHE A 147 9.20 7.45 -11.22
CA PHE A 147 10.07 6.32 -10.87
C PHE A 147 11.54 6.74 -10.78
N MET A 148 12.04 7.55 -11.71
CA MET A 148 13.41 8.05 -11.67
C MET A 148 13.67 8.94 -10.44
N GLN A 149 12.71 9.81 -10.09
CA GLN A 149 12.81 10.61 -8.86
C GLN A 149 12.82 9.73 -7.59
N GLU A 150 12.00 8.69 -7.56
CA GLU A 150 11.96 7.73 -6.45
C GLU A 150 13.31 7.01 -6.27
N GLN A 151 13.94 6.58 -7.36
CA GLN A 151 15.25 5.94 -7.31
C GLN A 151 16.32 6.89 -6.78
N GLU A 152 16.35 8.13 -7.25
CA GLU A 152 17.30 9.14 -6.79
C GLU A 152 17.15 9.39 -5.28
N ARG A 153 15.92 9.60 -4.81
CA ARG A 153 15.65 9.80 -3.38
C ARG A 153 16.05 8.59 -2.55
N ARG A 154 15.88 7.37 -3.09
CA ARG A 154 16.29 6.13 -2.41
C ARG A 154 17.81 6.05 -2.26
N LEU A 155 18.58 6.47 -3.27
CA LEU A 155 20.04 6.54 -3.18
C LEU A 155 20.48 7.51 -2.10
N GLN A 156 19.94 8.73 -2.12
CA GLN A 156 20.21 9.76 -1.10
C GLN A 156 19.88 9.27 0.32
N LEU A 157 18.72 8.61 0.49
CA LEU A 157 18.34 8.05 1.79
C LEU A 157 19.30 6.95 2.25
N THR A 158 19.81 6.13 1.32
CA THR A 158 20.78 5.08 1.63
C THR A 158 22.10 5.65 2.12
N GLU A 159 22.57 6.75 1.51
CA GLU A 159 23.77 7.47 1.94
C GLU A 159 23.59 8.06 3.35
N VAL A 160 22.46 8.72 3.62
CA VAL A 160 22.14 9.26 4.94
C VAL A 160 22.10 8.15 5.99
N ILE A 161 21.49 7.01 5.68
CA ILE A 161 21.44 5.85 6.59
C ILE A 161 22.86 5.31 6.86
N ALA A 162 23.73 5.27 5.86
CA ALA A 162 25.10 4.80 6.02
C ALA A 162 25.91 5.75 6.92
N ALA A 163 25.83 7.07 6.67
CA ALA A 163 26.50 8.08 7.48
C ALA A 163 26.00 8.07 8.94
N GLU A 164 24.69 7.92 9.14
CA GLU A 164 24.10 7.82 10.47
C GLU A 164 24.55 6.54 11.20
N ARG A 165 24.69 5.40 10.49
CA ARG A 165 25.23 4.17 11.06
C ARG A 165 26.69 4.32 11.48
N GLU A 166 27.53 4.89 10.63
CA GLU A 166 28.94 5.16 10.94
C GLU A 166 29.07 6.07 12.17
N ASN A 167 28.28 7.14 12.23
CA ASN A 167 28.27 8.03 13.38
C ASN A 167 27.84 7.32 14.66
N ASN A 168 26.79 6.49 14.61
CA ASN A 168 26.34 5.71 15.75
C ASN A 168 27.39 4.68 16.21
N GLU A 169 28.08 4.01 15.29
CA GLU A 169 29.18 3.09 15.60
C GLU A 169 30.37 3.81 16.25
N SER A 170 30.69 5.02 15.78
CA SER A 170 31.72 5.89 16.36
C SER A 170 31.36 6.32 17.79
N ILE A 171 30.12 6.78 18.01
CA ILE A 171 29.62 7.15 19.34
C ILE A 171 29.67 5.96 20.30
N GLN A 172 29.22 4.79 19.84
CA GLN A 172 29.26 3.56 20.65
C GLN A 172 30.70 3.17 21.01
N SER A 173 31.63 3.26 20.06
CA SER A 173 33.04 2.98 20.30
C SER A 173 33.67 3.96 21.31
N GLN A 174 33.34 5.26 21.21
CA GLN A 174 33.80 6.26 22.18
C GLN A 174 33.23 6.01 23.59
N LEU A 175 31.96 5.61 23.69
CA LEU A 175 31.32 5.29 24.97
C LEU A 175 32.02 4.11 25.67
N GLU A 176 32.34 3.06 24.92
CA GLU A 176 33.06 1.88 25.44
C GLU A 176 34.48 2.25 25.91
N LEU A 177 35.22 3.06 25.14
CA LEU A 177 36.54 3.54 25.53
C LEU A 177 36.48 4.35 26.83
N ASN A 178 35.54 5.29 26.96
CA ASN A 178 35.37 6.10 28.15
C ASN A 178 34.95 5.27 29.38
N SER A 179 34.05 4.31 29.20
CA SER A 179 33.66 3.35 30.25
C SER A 179 34.86 2.57 30.78
N ASN A 180 35.74 2.09 29.90
CA ASN A 180 36.95 1.35 30.28
C ASN A 180 37.96 2.23 31.01
N ARG A 181 38.12 3.51 30.61
CA ARG A 181 38.99 4.47 31.32
C ARG A 181 38.49 4.76 32.74
N HIS A 182 37.17 4.92 32.92
CA HIS A 182 36.58 5.09 34.25
C HIS A 182 36.76 3.85 35.14
N LYS A 183 36.63 2.64 34.58
CA LYS A 183 36.92 1.41 35.32
C LYS A 183 38.38 1.37 35.80
N LEU A 184 39.33 1.73 34.92
CA LEU A 184 40.76 1.73 35.23
C LEU A 184 41.12 2.76 36.31
N GLN A 185 40.56 3.97 36.23
CA GLN A 185 40.74 5.00 37.25
C GLN A 185 40.15 4.58 38.60
N LYS A 186 38.98 3.91 38.60
CA LYS A 186 38.36 3.41 39.84
C LYS A 186 39.20 2.31 40.50
N THR A 187 39.84 1.44 39.70
CA THR A 187 40.78 0.44 40.23
C THR A 187 42.09 1.04 40.73
N MET A 188 42.60 2.09 40.09
CA MET A 188 43.84 2.76 40.50
C MET A 188 43.65 3.59 41.78
N ASN A 189 42.55 4.34 41.87
CA ASN A 189 42.16 5.07 43.09
C ASN A 189 41.76 4.14 44.25
N SER A 190 41.43 2.87 43.96
CA SER A 190 41.20 1.82 44.96
C SER A 190 42.50 1.19 45.46
N LEU A 191 43.58 1.23 44.67
CA LEU A 191 44.87 0.63 45.02
C LEU A 191 45.66 1.56 45.95
N ASP A 192 45.54 2.89 45.76
CA ASP A 192 46.15 3.90 46.65
C ASP A 192 45.48 3.99 48.04
N LYS A 193 44.36 3.29 48.27
CA LYS A 193 43.73 3.14 49.59
C LYS A 193 44.08 1.84 50.31
N ALA A 194 44.88 0.96 49.71
CA ALA A 194 45.27 -0.32 50.31
C ALA A 194 46.59 -0.26 51.10
N ASP A 195 47.25 0.90 51.17
CA ASP A 195 48.53 1.08 51.86
C ASP A 195 48.36 1.70 53.26
N ALA A 196 47.50 1.11 54.09
CA ALA A 196 47.42 1.43 55.52
C ALA A 196 46.67 0.37 56.35
N SER A 197 47.00 -0.92 56.21
CA SER A 197 46.91 -1.89 57.33
C SER A 197 47.34 -3.28 56.89
N ALA A 198 48.61 -3.62 57.17
CA ALA A 198 49.05 -4.99 57.21
C ALA A 198 48.50 -5.66 58.48
N SER A 199 47.79 -6.78 58.32
CA SER A 199 47.82 -7.85 59.32
C SER A 199 47.52 -9.20 58.67
N VAL A 200 48.51 -10.07 58.82
CA VAL A 200 48.61 -11.46 58.36
C VAL A 200 47.75 -12.35 59.28
N VAL A 201 47.11 -13.40 58.74
CA VAL A 201 47.30 -14.82 59.11
C VAL A 201 46.24 -15.72 58.45
N THR A 202 46.77 -16.87 58.05
CA THR A 202 46.33 -18.01 57.26
C THR A 202 45.32 -18.98 57.90
N ASN A 203 44.59 -19.72 57.04
CA ASN A 203 44.25 -21.17 57.06
C ASN A 203 42.83 -21.34 56.45
N GLY A 204 42.54 -22.16 55.43
CA GLY A 204 43.14 -23.40 54.95
C GLY A 204 42.26 -24.58 55.36
N GLN A 205 41.46 -25.17 54.46
CA GLN A 205 41.04 -26.59 54.53
C GLN A 205 40.29 -27.12 53.29
N ASN A 206 41.06 -27.86 52.49
CA ASN A 206 40.88 -29.11 51.70
C ASN A 206 39.51 -29.79 51.44
N SER A 207 39.43 -30.29 50.20
CA SER A 207 38.54 -31.28 49.55
C SER A 207 38.58 -32.70 50.17
N PRO A 208 37.61 -33.60 49.85
CA PRO A 208 38.00 -34.76 49.03
C PRO A 208 36.96 -35.27 47.99
N ASP A 209 37.50 -35.84 46.90
CA ASP A 209 36.85 -36.64 45.85
C ASP A 209 36.39 -38.04 46.31
N LYS A 210 35.24 -38.53 45.81
CA LYS A 210 35.04 -39.96 45.49
C LYS A 210 33.90 -40.20 44.50
N LYS A 211 34.24 -40.86 43.37
CA LYS A 211 33.36 -41.24 42.25
C LYS A 211 32.43 -42.43 42.59
N ALA A 212 31.22 -42.43 42.04
CA ALA A 212 30.53 -43.64 41.57
C ALA A 212 29.51 -43.29 40.46
N VAL A 213 29.52 -44.12 39.42
CA VAL A 213 28.90 -43.97 38.10
C VAL A 213 27.46 -44.49 38.10
N ARG A 214 26.51 -43.77 37.46
CA ARG A 214 25.54 -44.29 36.46
C ARG A 214 24.51 -43.22 36.03
N HIS A 215 24.64 -42.78 34.78
CA HIS A 215 23.56 -42.29 33.91
C HIS A 215 23.10 -43.49 33.03
N PRO A 216 21.95 -43.48 32.30
CA PRO A 216 21.37 -42.31 31.61
C PRO A 216 19.83 -42.22 31.49
N GLY A 217 19.36 -41.00 31.18
CA GLY A 217 18.00 -40.71 30.74
C GLY A 217 17.80 -39.20 30.49
N PRO A 218 17.52 -38.74 29.26
CA PRO A 218 17.64 -37.33 28.82
C PRO A 218 16.33 -36.55 29.08
N THR A 219 16.25 -35.22 29.14
CA THR A 219 16.40 -34.29 28.01
C THR A 219 16.20 -32.83 28.47
N LYS A 220 16.96 -31.88 27.88
CA LYS A 220 16.64 -30.45 27.63
C LYS A 220 16.62 -29.41 28.76
N VAL A 221 17.80 -28.78 28.95
CA VAL A 221 18.15 -27.36 28.69
C VAL A 221 17.11 -26.26 28.97
N ALA A 222 17.37 -25.54 30.07
CA ALA A 222 17.56 -24.09 30.24
C ALA A 222 16.55 -23.05 29.71
N LYS A 223 16.00 -22.30 30.70
CA LYS A 223 15.87 -20.83 30.82
C LYS A 223 15.29 -20.04 29.62
N ARG A 224 14.21 -19.30 29.90
CA ARG A 224 14.11 -17.85 29.62
C ARG A 224 12.95 -17.24 30.41
N PHE A 225 13.29 -16.42 31.41
CA PHE A 225 12.38 -15.45 32.00
C PHE A 225 12.24 -14.28 31.02
N ILE A 226 11.01 -13.96 30.62
CA ILE A 226 10.67 -12.80 29.79
C ILE A 226 10.00 -11.78 30.72
N PRO A 227 10.50 -10.53 30.83
CA PRO A 227 9.76 -9.48 31.53
C PRO A 227 8.54 -9.07 30.72
N ALA A 228 7.35 -9.36 31.23
CA ALA A 228 6.09 -8.89 30.66
C ALA A 228 5.92 -7.39 30.96
N HIS A 229 5.90 -6.57 29.91
CA HIS A 229 5.48 -5.17 30.01
C HIS A 229 3.97 -5.12 30.32
N HIS A 230 3.62 -4.81 31.58
CA HIS A 230 2.23 -4.55 31.95
C HIS A 230 1.78 -3.21 31.37
N ARG A 231 0.86 -3.27 30.40
CA ARG A 231 0.15 -2.11 29.84
C ARG A 231 -0.83 -1.58 30.89
N ALA A 232 -0.68 -0.30 31.27
CA ALA A 232 -1.64 0.40 32.13
C ALA A 232 -3.02 0.42 31.46
N LYS A 233 -4.02 -0.15 32.13
CA LYS A 233 -5.44 -0.09 31.74
C LYS A 233 -5.97 1.30 32.05
N ILE A 234 -6.15 2.14 31.05
CA ILE A 234 -6.94 3.37 31.20
C ILE A 234 -8.41 2.99 31.00
N ARG A 235 -9.19 3.27 32.05
CA ARG A 235 -10.61 2.99 32.24
C ARG A 235 -11.43 3.85 31.26
N GLY A 236 -12.44 3.23 30.65
CA GLY A 236 -13.27 3.82 29.61
C GLY A 236 -14.03 5.08 30.04
N VAL A 237 -14.29 5.94 29.04
CA VAL A 237 -15.20 7.08 29.11
C VAL A 237 -16.60 6.60 28.72
N VAL A 238 -17.56 6.84 29.62
CA VAL A 238 -19.00 6.66 29.39
C VAL A 238 -19.52 7.92 28.71
N LEU A 239 -20.10 7.78 27.52
CA LEU A 239 -20.82 8.87 26.85
C LEU A 239 -22.30 8.76 27.25
N GLN A 240 -22.82 9.81 27.86
CA GLN A 240 -24.25 9.96 28.16
C GLN A 240 -24.97 10.46 26.92
N ASP A 241 -26.03 9.75 26.54
CA ASP A 241 -27.05 10.22 25.60
C ASP A 241 -27.87 11.32 26.27
N SER A 242 -28.03 12.44 25.58
CA SER A 242 -29.07 13.42 25.89
C SER A 242 -29.98 13.55 24.67
N GLU A 243 -31.10 12.82 24.70
CA GLU A 243 -32.29 13.15 23.93
C GLU A 243 -32.81 14.51 24.42
N ASN A 244 -33.12 15.41 23.51
CA ASN A 244 -34.07 16.48 23.80
C ASN A 244 -34.84 16.85 22.53
N ASP A 245 -36.03 16.29 22.43
CA ASP A 245 -37.14 16.80 21.64
C ASP A 245 -37.43 18.26 22.02
N LYS A 246 -37.48 19.17 21.03
CA LYS A 246 -38.41 20.30 21.06
C LYS A 246 -38.90 20.66 19.67
N ASN A 247 -40.18 20.36 19.48
CA ASN A 247 -41.10 20.99 18.53
C ASN A 247 -41.03 22.53 18.61
N SER A 248 -40.93 23.19 17.47
CA SER A 248 -41.72 24.37 17.06
C SER A 248 -41.46 24.67 15.58
#